data_AF-A0A2H9RQX7-F1
#
_entry.id   AF-A0A2H9RQX7-F1
#
_cell.length_a   1.000
_cell.length_b   1.000
_cell.length_c   1.000
_cell.angle_alpha   90.00
_cell.angle_beta   90.00
_cell.angle_gamma   90.00
#
_symmetry.space_group_name_H-M   'P 1'
#
loop_
_entity.id
_entity.type
_entity.pdbx_description
1 polymer ?
#
loop_
_entity_poly.entity_id
_entity_poly.type
_entity_poly.pdbx_seq_one_letter_code
_entity_poly.pdbx_strand_id
1 'polypeptide(L)'
;MILSAITTLPLAFSANLGDDWSSITSSLSNGEKSEIIEESLSHLADARSIYENSFKNTAIEVDVESNTLIETAFDDIENNLESGDIGMASLNRQVVDKTIYKIAFMKMETAVDASNSIDFINWYSVLEKKFKITEKDYESNLLVDEIISDSSALSTNGSLILDELLSIFQLKTIEELEEASAALEEGDVASAKKFTYEGLYYYRTLHPAVESKLGADSANELLHEMEDAVKVTMSNQTPAEMKSEIEHIASEVELLIREYEGGDTSNVGLALSGIKDRLTLVEIEYLDAVANDKIINQVEYDETVVFLEKATSIFASVKPYLMDLSESDSSSLENNLMEINSIVSAKGKTSEVSILVGKSLNNIASLETLAGGAVEVDIFQYFDDIERLLTEAKTVYRNGDSSLAFDLVSEAYLDNYEFVEGPLGEVDHDLMEKIENDMRVDLRNMITNKESPDVIDAQVDKIMTDLAAAKKIVPEFGTIAIMILAIAIISTIVLSSKSKLGILPKL
;
A
#
# COMPACT_ATOMS: atom_id res chain seq x y z
N MET A 1 -0.26 -23.46 57.74
CA MET A 1 -0.42 -22.38 56.75
C MET A 1 0.87 -22.39 55.94
N ILE A 2 0.90 -23.18 54.86
CA ILE A 2 2.08 -23.35 54.00
C ILE A 2 1.86 -22.40 52.83
N LEU A 3 2.72 -21.38 52.75
CA LEU A 3 2.72 -20.39 51.69
C LEU A 3 3.32 -21.05 50.44
N SER A 4 2.48 -21.33 49.45
CA SER A 4 2.92 -21.85 48.15
C SER A 4 3.45 -20.68 47.34
N ALA A 5 4.78 -20.62 47.16
CA ALA A 5 5.41 -19.71 46.23
C ALA A 5 5.08 -20.19 44.81
N ILE A 6 4.27 -19.42 44.08
CA ILE A 6 4.12 -19.57 42.64
C ILE A 6 5.39 -18.98 42.03
N THR A 7 6.34 -19.85 41.70
CA THR A 7 7.43 -19.51 40.79
C THR A 7 6.85 -19.45 39.39
N THR A 8 6.61 -18.24 38.88
CA THR A 8 6.45 -18.02 37.44
C THR A 8 7.79 -18.35 36.78
N LEU A 9 7.90 -19.54 36.22
CA LEU A 9 8.95 -19.84 35.25
C LEU A 9 8.79 -18.85 34.09
N PRO A 10 9.87 -18.28 33.54
CA PRO A 10 9.78 -17.61 32.26
C PRO A 10 9.27 -18.65 31.25
N LEU A 11 8.21 -18.30 30.52
CA LEU A 11 7.80 -19.03 29.33
C LEU A 11 9.05 -19.20 28.46
N ALA A 12 9.52 -20.43 28.29
CA ALA A 12 10.52 -20.73 27.29
C ALA A 12 9.92 -20.32 25.95
N PHE A 13 10.61 -19.44 25.21
CA PHE A 13 10.30 -19.17 23.80
C PHE A 13 10.28 -20.51 23.06
N SER A 14 9.10 -21.06 22.79
CA SER A 14 8.94 -21.95 21.65
C SER A 14 9.09 -21.08 20.42
N ALA A 15 10.08 -21.35 19.57
CA ALA A 15 10.19 -20.70 18.26
C ALA A 15 8.83 -20.77 17.56
N ASN A 16 8.32 -19.62 17.11
CA ASN A 16 7.11 -19.56 16.28
C ASN A 16 7.51 -19.78 14.81
N LEU A 17 6.53 -19.94 13.91
CA LEU A 17 6.82 -20.16 12.49
C LEU A 17 7.57 -18.96 11.86
N GLY A 18 7.39 -17.74 12.37
CA GLY A 18 8.21 -16.59 11.97
C GLY A 18 9.70 -16.74 12.32
N ASP A 19 10.05 -17.33 13.46
CA ASP A 19 11.43 -17.63 13.83
C ASP A 19 12.05 -18.70 12.94
N ASP A 20 11.28 -19.74 12.61
CA ASP A 20 11.73 -20.79 11.68
C ASP A 20 11.95 -20.23 10.27
N TRP A 21 10.99 -19.45 9.74
CA TRP A 21 11.14 -18.76 8.46
C TRP A 21 12.38 -17.86 8.45
N SER A 22 12.54 -17.00 9.46
CA SER A 22 13.70 -16.09 9.58
C SER A 22 15.03 -16.86 9.64
N SER A 23 15.04 -18.05 10.25
CA SER A 23 16.21 -18.94 10.31
C SER A 23 16.53 -19.55 8.94
N ILE A 24 15.52 -19.94 8.15
CA ILE A 24 15.69 -20.38 6.75
C ILE A 24 16.38 -19.26 5.93
N THR A 25 15.79 -18.05 5.94
CA THR A 25 16.30 -16.91 5.16
C THR A 25 17.72 -16.53 5.58
N SER A 26 17.99 -16.51 6.89
CA SER A 26 19.33 -16.24 7.43
C SER A 26 20.35 -17.30 7.01
N SER A 27 19.98 -18.58 7.07
CA SER A 27 20.87 -19.67 6.69
C SER A 27 21.19 -19.64 5.20
N LEU A 28 20.19 -19.45 4.33
CA LEU A 28 20.42 -19.31 2.88
C LEU A 28 21.33 -18.11 2.57
N SER A 29 21.12 -16.96 3.20
CA SER A 29 21.99 -15.79 3.04
C SER A 29 23.44 -16.05 3.49
N ASN A 30 23.62 -16.79 4.60
CA ASN A 30 24.96 -17.17 5.06
C ASN A 30 25.65 -18.14 4.08
N GLY A 31 24.88 -19.05 3.48
CA GLY A 31 25.39 -19.97 2.47
C GLY A 31 25.98 -19.26 1.25
N GLU A 32 25.30 -18.21 0.77
CA GLU A 32 25.77 -17.37 -0.35
C GLU A 32 27.01 -16.53 -0.02
N LYS A 33 27.12 -16.07 1.24
CA LYS A 33 28.24 -15.23 1.71
C LYS A 33 29.48 -16.03 2.06
N SER A 34 29.34 -17.33 2.28
CA SER A 34 30.46 -18.20 2.62
C SER A 34 31.46 -18.32 1.47
N GLU A 35 32.74 -18.22 1.79
CA GLU A 35 33.83 -18.46 0.83
C GLU A 35 34.20 -19.95 0.72
N ILE A 36 33.63 -20.81 1.57
CA ILE A 36 33.91 -22.23 1.66
C ILE A 36 32.66 -23.02 1.24
N ILE A 37 32.77 -23.78 0.14
CA ILE A 37 31.65 -24.54 -0.42
C ILE A 37 31.02 -25.53 0.59
N GLU A 38 31.84 -26.18 1.43
CA GLU A 38 31.32 -27.09 2.47
C GLU A 38 30.47 -26.35 3.50
N GLU A 39 30.85 -25.13 3.89
CA GLU A 39 30.05 -24.28 4.79
C GLU A 39 28.80 -23.76 4.07
N SER A 40 28.88 -23.41 2.78
CA SER A 40 27.73 -23.01 1.97
C SER A 40 26.67 -24.11 1.90
N LEU A 41 27.10 -25.35 1.60
CA LEU A 41 26.22 -26.51 1.52
C LEU A 41 25.68 -26.92 2.90
N SER A 42 26.45 -26.74 3.97
CA SER A 42 25.95 -26.95 5.34
C SER A 42 24.81 -25.99 5.67
N HIS A 43 24.96 -24.70 5.35
CA HIS A 43 23.91 -23.71 5.56
C HIS A 43 22.67 -23.98 4.71
N LEU A 44 22.84 -24.45 3.47
CA LEU A 44 21.73 -24.89 2.63
C LEU A 44 20.98 -26.08 3.25
N ALA A 45 21.72 -27.07 3.75
CA ALA A 45 21.14 -28.25 4.40
C ALA A 45 20.38 -27.89 5.69
N ASP A 46 20.89 -26.94 6.47
CA ASP A 46 20.20 -26.42 7.66
C ASP A 46 18.88 -25.75 7.29
N ALA A 47 18.88 -24.89 6.26
CA ALA A 47 17.67 -24.24 5.76
C ALA A 47 16.63 -25.27 5.28
N ARG A 48 17.07 -26.26 4.49
CA ARG A 48 16.22 -27.34 3.99
C ARG A 48 15.60 -28.14 5.13
N SER A 49 16.40 -28.49 6.14
CA SER A 49 15.92 -29.20 7.33
C SER A 49 14.84 -28.42 8.09
N ILE A 50 15.00 -27.11 8.27
CA ILE A 50 13.97 -26.27 8.91
C ILE A 50 12.69 -26.25 8.06
N TYR A 51 12.80 -26.10 6.73
CA TYR A 51 11.66 -26.19 5.83
C TYR A 51 10.91 -27.53 5.95
N GLU A 52 11.64 -28.65 5.94
CA GLU A 52 11.07 -29.99 6.06
C GLU A 52 10.32 -30.20 7.38
N ASN A 53 10.83 -29.63 8.47
CA ASN A 53 10.25 -29.79 9.80
C ASN A 53 9.05 -28.86 10.03
N SER A 54 9.08 -27.63 9.53
CA SER A 54 8.12 -26.59 9.90
C SER A 54 7.08 -26.28 8.82
N PHE A 55 7.41 -26.46 7.53
CA PHE A 55 6.58 -25.96 6.42
C PHE A 55 6.15 -27.02 5.41
N LYS A 56 6.98 -28.03 5.11
CA LYS A 56 6.78 -29.01 4.03
C LYS A 56 5.44 -29.74 4.05
N ASN A 57 5.07 -30.30 5.20
CA ASN A 57 3.79 -31.02 5.33
C ASN A 57 2.60 -30.11 5.01
N THR A 58 2.69 -28.87 5.48
CA THR A 58 1.65 -27.87 5.28
C THR A 58 1.61 -27.38 3.85
N ALA A 59 2.76 -27.17 3.22
CA ALA A 59 2.86 -26.84 1.81
C ALA A 59 2.13 -27.90 0.95
N ILE A 60 2.39 -29.19 1.21
CA ILE A 60 1.71 -30.30 0.53
C ILE A 60 0.20 -30.31 0.79
N GLU A 61 -0.24 -29.91 1.98
CA GLU A 61 -1.65 -29.84 2.37
C GLU A 61 -2.41 -28.76 1.60
N VAL A 62 -1.87 -27.54 1.53
CA VAL A 62 -2.58 -26.38 0.95
C VAL A 62 -2.32 -26.19 -0.53
N ASP A 63 -1.10 -26.48 -0.99
CA ASP A 63 -0.70 -26.27 -2.38
C ASP A 63 0.55 -27.11 -2.73
N VAL A 64 0.32 -28.28 -3.32
CA VAL A 64 1.41 -29.21 -3.72
C VAL A 64 2.41 -28.53 -4.66
N GLU A 65 1.98 -27.59 -5.50
CA GLU A 65 2.87 -26.83 -6.39
C GLU A 65 3.88 -26.00 -5.58
N SER A 66 3.45 -25.33 -4.52
CA SER A 66 4.32 -24.57 -3.63
C SER A 66 5.44 -25.44 -3.03
N ASN A 67 5.13 -26.66 -2.60
CA ASN A 67 6.17 -27.60 -2.14
C ASN A 67 7.14 -27.98 -3.28
N THR A 68 6.61 -28.26 -4.47
CA THR A 68 7.45 -28.60 -5.64
C THR A 68 8.38 -27.45 -6.01
N LEU A 69 7.92 -26.20 -5.98
CA LEU A 69 8.73 -25.02 -6.25
C LEU A 69 9.86 -24.88 -5.22
N ILE A 70 9.56 -25.02 -3.93
CA ILE A 70 10.56 -24.89 -2.87
C ILE A 70 11.63 -25.99 -2.95
N GLU A 71 11.23 -27.25 -3.14
CA GLU A 71 12.20 -28.36 -3.27
C GLU A 71 13.08 -28.22 -4.51
N THR A 72 12.49 -27.79 -5.63
CA THR A 72 13.25 -27.50 -6.86
C THR A 72 14.24 -26.36 -6.62
N ALA A 73 13.80 -25.29 -5.94
CA ALA A 73 14.67 -24.17 -5.61
C ALA A 73 15.83 -24.58 -4.69
N PHE A 74 15.62 -25.47 -3.71
CA PHE A 74 16.72 -26.00 -2.90
C PHE A 74 17.74 -26.78 -3.74
N ASP A 75 17.28 -27.64 -4.65
CA ASP A 75 18.17 -28.37 -5.57
C ASP A 75 18.92 -27.42 -6.51
N ASP A 76 18.25 -26.39 -7.02
CA ASP A 76 18.88 -25.41 -7.90
C ASP A 76 19.88 -24.53 -7.13
N ILE A 77 19.61 -24.16 -5.87
CA ILE A 77 20.58 -23.46 -5.01
C ILE A 77 21.81 -24.34 -4.80
N GLU A 78 21.65 -25.64 -4.53
CA GLU A 78 22.77 -26.58 -4.38
C GLU A 78 23.65 -26.59 -5.64
N ASN A 79 23.04 -26.80 -6.81
CA ASN A 79 23.73 -26.80 -8.10
C ASN A 79 24.45 -25.46 -8.40
N ASN A 80 23.81 -24.34 -8.06
CA ASN A 80 24.37 -23.01 -8.26
C ASN A 80 25.55 -22.73 -7.33
N LEU A 81 25.47 -23.14 -6.05
CA LEU A 81 26.59 -23.03 -5.12
C LEU A 81 27.78 -23.89 -5.57
N GLU A 82 27.53 -25.14 -5.99
CA GLU A 82 28.58 -26.04 -6.48
C GLU A 82 29.27 -25.53 -7.76
N SER A 83 28.52 -24.88 -8.65
CA SER A 83 29.05 -24.29 -9.88
C SER A 83 29.63 -22.89 -9.69
N GLY A 84 29.41 -22.26 -8.52
CA GLY A 84 29.85 -20.92 -8.19
C GLY A 84 28.98 -19.79 -8.75
N ASP A 85 27.76 -20.09 -9.23
CA ASP A 85 26.78 -19.10 -9.68
C ASP A 85 25.97 -18.53 -8.50
N ILE A 86 26.64 -17.71 -7.68
CA ILE A 86 26.02 -17.10 -6.51
C ILE A 86 24.83 -16.19 -6.88
N GLY A 87 24.85 -15.61 -8.09
CA GLY A 87 23.74 -14.80 -8.60
C GLY A 87 22.47 -15.62 -8.73
N MET A 88 22.52 -16.76 -9.41
CA MET A 88 21.37 -17.66 -9.54
C MET A 88 20.99 -18.33 -8.21
N ALA A 89 21.95 -18.61 -7.32
CA ALA A 89 21.63 -19.07 -5.96
C ALA A 89 20.77 -18.04 -5.19
N SER A 90 21.14 -16.75 -5.27
CA SER A 90 20.39 -15.65 -4.65
C SER A 90 18.98 -15.49 -5.24
N LEU A 91 18.83 -15.66 -6.56
CA LEU A 91 17.50 -15.63 -7.20
C LEU A 91 16.63 -16.82 -6.76
N ASN A 92 17.18 -18.03 -6.72
CA ASN A 92 16.44 -19.20 -6.28
C ASN A 92 16.08 -19.16 -4.79
N ARG A 93 16.86 -18.47 -3.95
CA ARG A 93 16.45 -18.18 -2.56
C ARG A 93 15.13 -17.43 -2.51
N GLN A 94 14.88 -16.49 -3.43
CA GLN A 94 13.63 -15.72 -3.45
C GLN A 94 12.41 -16.62 -3.65
N VAL A 95 12.56 -17.70 -4.42
CA VAL A 95 11.53 -18.73 -4.61
C VAL A 95 11.18 -19.37 -3.28
N VAL A 96 12.18 -19.82 -2.51
CA VAL A 96 11.98 -20.44 -1.19
C VAL A 96 11.28 -19.47 -0.24
N ASP A 97 11.83 -18.26 -0.14
CA ASP A 97 11.39 -17.24 0.80
C ASP A 97 9.92 -16.84 0.59
N LYS A 98 9.57 -16.46 -0.64
CA LYS A 98 8.24 -15.93 -0.96
C LYS A 98 7.16 -16.98 -1.10
N THR A 99 7.54 -18.20 -1.50
CA THR A 99 6.57 -19.31 -1.54
C THR A 99 6.14 -19.71 -0.12
N ILE A 100 7.00 -19.52 0.90
CA ILE A 100 6.59 -19.68 2.30
C ILE A 100 5.53 -18.64 2.70
N TYR A 101 5.57 -17.41 2.18
CA TYR A 101 4.51 -16.41 2.42
C TYR A 101 3.16 -16.88 1.89
N LYS A 102 3.14 -17.45 0.67
CA LYS A 102 1.93 -18.05 0.10
C LYS A 102 1.37 -19.15 0.99
N ILE A 103 2.23 -20.07 1.45
CA ILE A 103 1.82 -21.16 2.35
C ILE A 103 1.24 -20.59 3.66
N ALA A 104 1.88 -19.58 4.24
CA ALA A 104 1.41 -18.94 5.47
C ALA A 104 0.05 -18.28 5.28
N PHE A 105 -0.10 -17.50 4.21
CA PHE A 105 -1.36 -16.84 3.86
C PHE A 105 -2.50 -17.86 3.67
N MET A 106 -2.29 -18.90 2.86
CA MET A 106 -3.29 -19.95 2.64
C MET A 106 -3.67 -20.67 3.93
N LYS A 107 -2.73 -20.86 4.86
CA LYS A 107 -3.07 -21.46 6.16
C LYS A 107 -3.85 -20.53 7.06
N MET A 108 -3.59 -19.23 7.02
CA MET A 108 -4.43 -18.27 7.71
C MET A 108 -5.87 -18.31 7.19
N GLU A 109 -6.08 -18.40 5.87
CA GLU A 109 -7.41 -18.58 5.27
C GLU A 109 -8.11 -19.84 5.83
N THR A 110 -7.44 -20.99 5.79
CA THR A 110 -8.01 -22.24 6.35
C THR A 110 -8.30 -22.16 7.85
N ALA A 111 -7.52 -21.36 8.58
CA ALA A 111 -7.70 -21.17 10.01
C ALA A 111 -8.92 -20.29 10.31
N VAL A 112 -9.22 -19.28 9.49
CA VAL A 112 -10.46 -18.50 9.58
C VAL A 112 -11.66 -19.43 9.35
N ASP A 113 -11.65 -20.22 8.28
CA ASP A 113 -12.73 -21.18 7.96
C ASP A 113 -12.96 -22.20 9.09
N ALA A 114 -11.88 -22.65 9.73
CA ALA A 114 -11.92 -23.59 10.83
C ALA A 114 -12.19 -22.94 12.21
N SER A 115 -12.28 -21.60 12.28
CA SER A 115 -12.33 -20.84 13.54
C SER A 115 -11.18 -21.20 14.50
N ASN A 116 -9.98 -21.43 13.97
CA ASN A 116 -8.79 -21.83 14.72
C ASN A 116 -7.82 -20.65 14.91
N SER A 117 -8.03 -19.87 15.98
CA SER A 117 -7.19 -18.69 16.26
C SER A 117 -5.73 -19.02 16.57
N ILE A 118 -5.45 -20.21 17.12
CA ILE A 118 -4.08 -20.62 17.42
C ILE A 118 -3.29 -20.81 16.12
N ASP A 119 -3.88 -21.52 15.15
CA ASP A 119 -3.25 -21.71 13.85
C ASP A 119 -3.13 -20.37 13.11
N PHE A 120 -4.18 -19.54 13.13
CA PHE A 120 -4.15 -18.22 12.51
C PHE A 120 -2.99 -17.36 13.01
N ILE A 121 -2.84 -17.21 14.32
CA ILE A 121 -1.77 -16.40 14.93
C ILE A 121 -0.38 -17.00 14.67
N ASN A 122 -0.26 -18.34 14.69
CA ASN A 122 1.01 -18.98 14.42
C ASN A 122 1.48 -18.73 12.97
N TRP A 123 0.59 -18.83 11.99
CA TRP A 123 0.92 -18.56 10.59
C TRP A 123 1.09 -17.07 10.29
N TYR A 124 0.28 -16.21 10.93
CA TYR A 124 0.45 -14.75 10.87
C TYR A 124 1.86 -14.31 11.27
N SER A 125 2.50 -14.98 12.24
CA SER A 125 3.87 -14.64 12.68
C SER A 125 4.93 -14.67 11.56
N VAL A 126 4.70 -15.41 10.47
CA VAL A 126 5.59 -15.38 9.29
C VAL A 126 5.49 -14.04 8.57
N LEU A 127 4.25 -13.59 8.31
CA LEU A 127 3.98 -12.37 7.55
C LEU A 127 4.21 -11.12 8.40
N GLU A 128 3.85 -11.16 9.68
CA GLU A 128 4.17 -10.12 10.66
C GLU A 128 5.66 -9.83 10.67
N LYS A 129 6.50 -10.86 10.81
CA LYS A 129 7.94 -10.71 10.88
C LYS A 129 8.56 -10.25 9.55
N LYS A 130 8.02 -10.70 8.41
CA LYS A 130 8.49 -10.25 7.08
C LYS A 130 8.15 -8.78 6.85
N PHE A 131 6.91 -8.39 7.05
CA PHE A 131 6.43 -7.05 6.71
C PHE A 131 6.58 -6.03 7.84
N LYS A 132 7.03 -6.48 9.02
CA LYS A 132 7.14 -5.71 10.26
C LYS A 132 5.82 -5.03 10.62
N ILE A 133 4.72 -5.78 10.54
CA ILE A 133 3.35 -5.23 10.62
C ILE A 133 3.15 -4.45 11.93
N THR A 134 3.67 -4.96 13.06
CA THR A 134 3.55 -4.30 14.36
C THR A 134 4.41 -3.05 14.53
N GLU A 135 5.36 -2.80 13.62
CA GLU A 135 6.20 -1.59 13.63
C GLU A 135 5.59 -0.47 12.77
N LYS A 136 4.50 -0.75 12.05
CA LYS A 136 3.82 0.13 11.10
C LYS A 136 2.39 0.41 11.56
N ASP A 137 1.77 1.48 11.08
CA ASP A 137 0.41 1.89 11.46
C ASP A 137 -0.65 1.15 10.65
N TYR A 138 -0.69 -0.18 10.81
CA TYR A 138 -1.68 -1.04 10.17
C TYR A 138 -2.89 -1.29 11.08
N GLU A 139 -4.09 -1.36 10.49
CA GLU A 139 -5.32 -1.63 11.23
C GLU A 139 -5.30 -3.05 11.82
N SER A 140 -4.64 -4.00 11.15
CA SER A 140 -4.53 -5.39 11.65
C SER A 140 -3.87 -5.51 13.01
N ASN A 141 -3.04 -4.55 13.45
CA ASN A 141 -2.38 -4.62 14.76
C ASN A 141 -3.40 -4.71 15.90
N LEU A 142 -4.44 -3.86 15.88
CA LEU A 142 -5.50 -3.89 16.88
C LEU A 142 -6.35 -5.16 16.75
N LEU A 143 -6.65 -5.58 15.52
CA LEU A 143 -7.49 -6.74 15.23
C LEU A 143 -6.82 -8.06 15.69
N VAL A 144 -5.50 -8.17 15.54
CA VAL A 144 -4.70 -9.31 16.00
C VAL A 144 -4.64 -9.36 17.53
N ASP A 145 -4.44 -8.22 18.20
CA ASP A 145 -4.47 -8.13 19.66
C ASP A 145 -5.82 -8.57 20.25
N GLU A 146 -6.93 -8.24 19.56
CA GLU A 146 -8.25 -8.72 19.90
C GLU A 146 -8.38 -10.25 19.76
N ILE A 147 -7.87 -10.85 18.67
CA ILE A 147 -7.89 -12.32 18.46
C ILE A 147 -7.04 -13.05 19.52
N ILE A 148 -5.89 -12.49 19.89
CA ILE A 148 -5.02 -13.03 20.94
C ILE A 148 -5.75 -13.02 22.30
N SER A 149 -6.51 -11.95 22.56
CA SER A 149 -7.25 -11.77 23.81
C SER A 149 -8.55 -12.58 23.87
N ASP A 150 -9.25 -12.69 22.75
CA ASP A 150 -10.50 -13.43 22.57
C ASP A 150 -10.49 -14.18 21.23
N SER A 151 -10.30 -15.49 21.29
CA SER A 151 -10.29 -16.36 20.11
C SER A 151 -11.54 -16.27 19.25
N SER A 152 -12.68 -15.84 19.80
CA SER A 152 -13.92 -15.68 19.04
C SER A 152 -13.91 -14.46 18.12
N ALA A 153 -13.03 -13.48 18.35
CA ALA A 153 -12.86 -12.32 17.48
C ALA A 153 -12.38 -12.71 16.07
N LEU A 154 -11.76 -13.89 15.89
CA LEU A 154 -11.29 -14.38 14.59
C LEU A 154 -12.41 -14.40 13.54
N SER A 155 -13.65 -14.74 13.92
CA SER A 155 -14.76 -14.81 12.95
C SER A 155 -15.15 -13.46 12.35
N THR A 156 -14.82 -12.37 13.04
CA THR A 156 -15.12 -11.00 12.59
C THR A 156 -13.89 -10.34 11.99
N ASN A 157 -12.73 -10.55 12.62
CA ASN A 157 -11.50 -9.82 12.32
C ASN A 157 -10.61 -10.53 11.31
N GLY A 158 -10.73 -11.86 11.18
CA GLY A 158 -9.83 -12.68 10.36
C GLY A 158 -9.81 -12.28 8.89
N SER A 159 -10.98 -12.02 8.29
CA SER A 159 -11.05 -11.59 6.88
C SER A 159 -10.44 -10.20 6.67
N LEU A 160 -10.65 -9.27 7.60
CA LEU A 160 -10.09 -7.91 7.50
C LEU A 160 -8.55 -7.94 7.51
N ILE A 161 -7.96 -8.78 8.37
CA ILE A 161 -6.51 -8.97 8.41
C ILE A 161 -6.00 -9.62 7.10
N LEU A 162 -6.73 -10.60 6.56
CA LEU A 162 -6.38 -11.24 5.29
C LEU A 162 -6.46 -10.25 4.12
N ASP A 163 -7.48 -9.38 4.10
CA ASP A 163 -7.65 -8.34 3.09
C ASP A 163 -6.49 -7.33 3.13
N GLU A 164 -6.08 -6.86 4.32
CA GLU A 164 -4.93 -5.95 4.47
C GLU A 164 -3.61 -6.62 4.01
N LEU A 165 -3.41 -7.89 4.34
CA LEU A 165 -2.25 -8.66 3.85
C LEU A 165 -2.26 -8.83 2.33
N LEU A 166 -3.43 -9.06 1.71
CA LEU A 166 -3.55 -9.09 0.25
C LEU A 166 -3.19 -7.75 -0.37
N SER A 167 -3.56 -6.63 0.24
CA SER A 167 -3.15 -5.29 -0.21
C SER A 167 -1.64 -5.10 -0.14
N ILE A 168 -0.96 -5.65 0.88
CA ILE A 168 0.51 -5.67 0.92
C ILE A 168 1.08 -6.48 -0.26
N PHE A 169 0.54 -7.65 -0.56
CA PHE A 169 1.01 -8.46 -1.71
C PHE A 169 0.74 -7.78 -3.07
N GLN A 170 -0.38 -7.05 -3.22
CA GLN A 170 -0.66 -6.23 -4.40
C GLN A 170 0.40 -5.15 -4.56
N LEU A 171 0.63 -4.38 -3.49
CA LEU A 171 1.60 -3.29 -3.50
C LEU A 171 3.01 -3.79 -3.80
N LYS A 172 3.44 -4.87 -3.14
CA LYS A 172 4.74 -5.51 -3.41
C LYS A 172 4.84 -6.11 -4.82
N THR A 173 3.74 -6.48 -5.47
CA THR A 173 3.77 -6.94 -6.88
C THR A 173 4.10 -5.78 -7.83
N ILE A 174 3.55 -4.59 -7.56
CA ILE A 174 3.77 -3.37 -8.35
C ILE A 174 5.18 -2.80 -8.08
N GLU A 175 5.51 -2.65 -6.80
CA GLU A 175 6.78 -2.12 -6.31
C GLU A 175 8.00 -2.76 -6.98
N GLU A 176 8.03 -4.09 -7.04
CA GLU A 176 9.17 -4.84 -7.55
C GLU A 176 9.41 -4.63 -9.06
N LEU A 177 8.38 -4.29 -9.83
CA LEU A 177 8.55 -3.92 -11.24
C LEU A 177 9.10 -2.48 -11.39
N GLU A 178 8.74 -1.58 -10.48
CA GLU A 178 9.29 -0.23 -10.44
C GLU A 178 10.75 -0.23 -10.02
N GLU A 179 11.09 -0.99 -8.98
CA GLU A 179 12.48 -1.15 -8.53
C GLU A 179 13.33 -1.81 -9.62
N ALA A 180 12.77 -2.78 -10.35
CA ALA A 180 13.44 -3.33 -11.53
C ALA A 180 13.70 -2.26 -12.59
N SER A 181 12.72 -1.41 -12.89
CA SER A 181 12.87 -0.30 -13.84
C SER A 181 13.95 0.70 -13.40
N ALA A 182 13.94 1.09 -12.12
CA ALA A 182 14.91 2.00 -11.54
C ALA A 182 16.33 1.41 -11.57
N ALA A 183 16.49 0.15 -11.17
CA ALA A 183 17.79 -0.54 -11.25
C ALA A 183 18.32 -0.59 -12.70
N LEU A 184 17.45 -0.81 -13.69
CA LEU A 184 17.85 -0.81 -15.10
C LEU A 184 18.26 0.57 -15.62
N GLU A 185 17.68 1.65 -15.08
CA GLU A 185 18.12 3.03 -15.38
C GLU A 185 19.56 3.28 -14.93
N GLU A 186 19.96 2.71 -13.81
CA GLU A 186 21.33 2.74 -13.30
C GLU A 186 22.26 1.71 -13.98
N GLY A 187 21.70 0.84 -14.82
CA GLY A 187 22.43 -0.27 -15.46
C GLY A 187 22.67 -1.47 -14.54
N ASP A 188 22.04 -1.52 -13.37
CA ASP A 188 22.09 -2.65 -12.43
C ASP A 188 21.10 -3.76 -12.81
N VAL A 189 21.50 -4.55 -13.81
CA VAL A 189 20.74 -5.72 -14.25
C VAL A 189 20.63 -6.80 -13.16
N ALA A 190 21.56 -6.86 -12.21
CA ALA A 190 21.54 -7.89 -11.17
C ALA A 190 20.39 -7.64 -10.18
N SER A 191 20.22 -6.39 -9.76
CA SER A 191 19.09 -6.00 -8.91
C SER A 191 17.76 -6.11 -9.67
N ALA A 192 17.70 -5.71 -10.94
CA ALA A 192 16.48 -5.87 -11.73
C ALA A 192 16.01 -7.33 -11.86
N LYS A 193 16.95 -8.28 -12.02
CA LYS A 193 16.63 -9.72 -11.99
C LYS A 193 16.07 -10.15 -10.65
N LYS A 194 16.67 -9.68 -9.55
CA LYS A 194 16.20 -9.96 -8.21
C LYS A 194 14.76 -9.45 -8.06
N PHE A 195 14.50 -8.17 -8.34
CA PHE A 195 13.19 -7.57 -8.15
C PHE A 195 12.10 -8.25 -9.00
N THR A 196 12.35 -8.54 -10.28
CA THR A 196 11.38 -9.28 -11.10
C THR A 196 11.09 -10.70 -10.60
N TYR A 197 12.07 -11.41 -10.03
CA TYR A 197 11.82 -12.67 -9.32
C TYR A 197 10.95 -12.44 -8.08
N GLU A 198 11.29 -11.42 -7.29
CA GLU A 198 10.55 -11.09 -6.07
C GLU A 198 9.08 -10.77 -6.37
N GLY A 199 8.80 -9.90 -7.34
CA GLY A 199 7.45 -9.56 -7.79
C GLY A 199 6.64 -10.79 -8.22
N LEU A 200 7.21 -11.69 -9.04
CA LEU A 200 6.50 -12.90 -9.49
C LEU A 200 6.03 -13.77 -8.32
N TYR A 201 6.87 -13.95 -7.29
CA TYR A 201 6.50 -14.80 -6.16
C TYR A 201 5.63 -14.10 -5.12
N TYR A 202 5.65 -12.77 -5.01
CA TYR A 202 4.59 -12.06 -4.31
C TYR A 202 3.25 -12.22 -5.02
N TYR A 203 3.20 -12.04 -6.34
CA TYR A 203 1.98 -12.22 -7.13
C TYR A 203 1.39 -13.63 -6.98
N ARG A 204 2.22 -14.68 -6.89
CA ARG A 204 1.73 -16.05 -6.66
C ARG A 204 0.91 -16.21 -5.38
N THR A 205 1.09 -15.35 -4.38
CA THR A 205 0.23 -15.31 -3.18
C THR A 205 -1.11 -14.63 -3.48
N LEU A 206 -1.10 -13.57 -4.30
CA LEU A 206 -2.28 -12.83 -4.72
C LEU A 206 -3.14 -13.59 -5.75
N HIS A 207 -2.52 -14.44 -6.58
CA HIS A 207 -3.17 -15.10 -7.73
C HIS A 207 -4.51 -15.77 -7.41
N PRO A 208 -4.67 -16.58 -6.33
CA PRO A 208 -5.96 -17.20 -6.02
C PRO A 208 -7.08 -16.18 -5.78
N ALA A 209 -6.77 -15.04 -5.15
CA ALA A 209 -7.75 -13.98 -4.92
C ALA A 209 -8.15 -13.29 -6.23
N VAL A 210 -7.19 -13.04 -7.12
CA VAL A 210 -7.44 -12.48 -8.47
C VAL A 210 -8.28 -13.44 -9.29
N GLU A 211 -7.97 -14.73 -9.28
CA GLU A 211 -8.74 -15.76 -9.98
C GLU A 211 -10.17 -15.85 -9.44
N SER A 212 -10.35 -15.76 -8.12
CA SER A 212 -11.67 -15.77 -7.48
C SER A 212 -12.52 -14.55 -7.88
N LYS A 213 -11.93 -13.35 -7.96
CA LYS A 213 -12.64 -12.09 -8.18
C LYS A 213 -12.83 -11.75 -9.66
N LEU A 214 -11.79 -11.91 -10.49
CA LEU A 214 -11.80 -11.56 -11.91
C LEU A 214 -11.95 -12.77 -12.85
N GLY A 215 -11.66 -13.97 -12.35
CA GLY A 215 -11.66 -15.20 -13.14
C GLY A 215 -10.26 -15.64 -13.57
N ALA A 216 -10.18 -16.90 -14.00
CA ALA A 216 -8.91 -17.56 -14.35
C ALA A 216 -8.20 -16.90 -15.54
N ASP A 217 -8.91 -16.31 -16.50
CA ASP A 217 -8.28 -15.69 -17.66
C ASP A 217 -7.43 -14.47 -17.23
N SER A 218 -8.01 -13.54 -16.45
CA SER A 218 -7.29 -12.35 -15.93
C SER A 218 -6.16 -12.73 -14.97
N ALA A 219 -6.37 -13.73 -14.10
CA ALA A 219 -5.32 -14.19 -13.19
C ALA A 219 -4.13 -14.82 -13.93
N ASN A 220 -4.39 -15.60 -14.98
CA ASN A 220 -3.34 -16.17 -15.82
C ASN A 220 -2.66 -15.13 -16.71
N GLU A 221 -3.38 -14.08 -17.13
CA GLU A 221 -2.80 -12.94 -17.85
C GLU A 221 -1.79 -12.20 -16.96
N LEU A 222 -2.17 -11.84 -15.74
CA LEU A 222 -1.25 -11.20 -14.79
C LEU A 222 -0.06 -12.13 -14.44
N LEU A 223 -0.30 -13.44 -14.28
CA LEU A 223 0.80 -14.40 -14.09
C LEU A 223 1.77 -14.39 -15.28
N HIS A 224 1.23 -14.36 -16.50
CA HIS A 224 2.02 -14.33 -17.71
C HIS A 224 2.88 -13.06 -17.80
N GLU A 225 2.33 -11.89 -17.47
CA GLU A 225 3.05 -10.62 -17.42
C GLU A 225 4.21 -10.68 -16.40
N MET A 226 3.97 -11.21 -15.19
CA MET A 226 5.02 -11.37 -14.18
C MET A 226 6.11 -12.36 -14.61
N GLU A 227 5.75 -13.46 -15.27
CA GLU A 227 6.72 -14.40 -15.83
C GLU A 227 7.52 -13.79 -16.98
N ASP A 228 6.91 -12.93 -17.78
CA ASP A 228 7.56 -12.22 -18.87
C ASP A 228 8.53 -11.16 -18.35
N ALA A 229 8.22 -10.47 -17.25
CA ALA A 229 9.15 -9.57 -16.56
C ALA A 229 10.46 -10.29 -16.17
N VAL A 230 10.36 -11.50 -15.61
CA VAL A 230 11.53 -12.34 -15.32
C VAL A 230 12.29 -12.72 -16.59
N LYS A 231 11.59 -13.06 -17.68
CA LYS A 231 12.26 -13.41 -18.96
C LYS A 231 13.00 -12.22 -19.56
N VAL A 232 12.45 -11.01 -19.45
CA VAL A 232 13.06 -9.77 -19.94
C VAL A 232 14.38 -9.51 -19.24
N THR A 233 14.40 -9.53 -17.90
CA THR A 233 15.62 -9.25 -17.12
C THR A 233 16.67 -10.36 -17.24
N MET A 234 16.25 -11.60 -17.55
CA MET A 234 17.14 -12.73 -17.82
C MET A 234 17.67 -12.79 -19.26
N SER A 235 17.23 -11.88 -20.13
CA SER A 235 17.63 -11.85 -21.53
C SER A 235 19.05 -11.30 -21.73
N ASN A 236 19.48 -11.24 -23.01
CA ASN A 236 20.74 -10.59 -23.41
C ASN A 236 20.51 -9.16 -23.96
N GLN A 237 19.36 -8.55 -23.68
CA GLN A 237 19.04 -7.19 -24.11
C GLN A 237 19.93 -6.16 -23.41
N THR A 238 19.92 -4.92 -23.88
CA THR A 238 20.54 -3.81 -23.15
C THR A 238 19.65 -3.38 -21.97
N PRO A 239 20.21 -2.78 -20.90
CA PRO A 239 19.41 -2.30 -19.77
C PRO A 239 18.28 -1.35 -20.19
N ALA A 240 18.52 -0.49 -21.18
CA ALA A 240 17.50 0.43 -21.70
C ALA A 240 16.35 -0.28 -22.43
N GLU A 241 16.65 -1.34 -23.18
CA GLU A 241 15.60 -2.16 -23.82
C GLU A 241 14.80 -2.93 -22.77
N MET A 242 15.48 -3.55 -21.79
CA MET A 242 14.79 -4.22 -20.68
C MET A 242 13.89 -3.23 -19.92
N LYS A 243 14.39 -2.03 -19.61
CA LYS A 243 13.64 -1.01 -18.87
C LYS A 243 12.34 -0.69 -19.58
N SER A 244 12.41 -0.42 -20.89
CA SER A 244 11.23 -0.11 -21.69
C SER A 244 10.20 -1.24 -21.72
N GLU A 245 10.65 -2.50 -21.70
CA GLU A 245 9.73 -3.66 -21.65
C GLU A 245 9.16 -3.86 -20.24
N ILE A 246 9.96 -3.69 -19.18
CA ILE A 246 9.48 -3.74 -17.79
C ILE A 246 8.47 -2.63 -17.50
N GLU A 247 8.69 -1.40 -17.99
CA GLU A 247 7.72 -0.31 -17.84
C GLU A 247 6.38 -0.61 -18.55
N HIS A 248 6.42 -1.32 -19.68
CA HIS A 248 5.21 -1.75 -20.35
C HIS A 248 4.49 -2.85 -19.56
N ILE A 249 5.21 -3.87 -19.11
CA ILE A 249 4.66 -4.96 -18.29
C ILE A 249 4.04 -4.39 -17.01
N ALA A 250 4.73 -3.46 -16.33
CA ALA A 250 4.23 -2.78 -15.13
C ALA A 250 2.89 -2.10 -15.39
N SER A 251 2.71 -1.44 -16.54
CA SER A 251 1.44 -0.78 -16.87
C SER A 251 0.26 -1.75 -17.06
N GLU A 252 0.52 -2.95 -17.62
CA GLU A 252 -0.52 -3.99 -17.78
C GLU A 252 -0.83 -4.65 -16.43
N VAL A 253 0.19 -4.89 -15.60
CA VAL A 253 0.04 -5.43 -14.24
C VAL A 253 -0.76 -4.47 -13.35
N GLU A 254 -0.43 -3.17 -13.38
CA GLU A 254 -1.19 -2.14 -12.64
C GLU A 254 -2.65 -2.08 -13.07
N LEU A 255 -2.94 -2.20 -14.37
CA LEU A 255 -4.31 -2.24 -14.89
C LEU A 255 -5.10 -3.43 -14.32
N LEU A 256 -4.52 -4.64 -14.33
CA LEU A 256 -5.16 -5.85 -13.84
C LEU A 256 -5.33 -5.85 -12.32
N ILE A 257 -4.33 -5.32 -11.58
CA ILE A 257 -4.46 -5.12 -10.13
C ILE A 257 -5.57 -4.12 -9.84
N ARG A 258 -5.67 -3.04 -10.61
CA ARG A 258 -6.75 -2.05 -10.42
C ARG A 258 -8.14 -2.62 -10.72
N GLU A 259 -8.26 -3.45 -11.77
CA GLU A 259 -9.50 -4.18 -12.04
C GLU A 259 -9.84 -5.11 -10.87
N TYR A 260 -8.83 -5.78 -10.31
CA TYR A 260 -8.98 -6.65 -9.15
C TYR A 260 -9.45 -5.87 -7.93
N GLU A 261 -8.97 -4.65 -7.69
CA GLU A 261 -9.48 -3.80 -6.61
C GLU A 261 -10.95 -3.42 -6.82
N GLY A 262 -11.44 -3.46 -8.06
CA GLY A 262 -12.73 -2.93 -8.47
C GLY A 262 -12.72 -1.41 -8.60
N GLY A 263 -11.53 -0.83 -8.80
CA GLY A 263 -11.33 0.60 -8.89
C GLY A 263 -11.54 1.15 -10.31
N ASP A 264 -11.48 2.48 -10.45
CA ASP A 264 -11.62 3.12 -11.75
C ASP A 264 -10.39 2.83 -12.64
N THR A 265 -10.63 2.12 -13.75
CA THR A 265 -9.62 1.78 -14.76
C THR A 265 -9.51 2.82 -15.87
N SER A 266 -10.16 3.98 -15.74
CA SER A 266 -9.91 5.13 -16.62
C SER A 266 -8.47 5.62 -16.48
N ASN A 267 -7.98 6.37 -17.46
CA ASN A 267 -6.63 6.94 -17.39
C ASN A 267 -6.43 7.83 -16.14
N VAL A 268 -7.50 8.51 -15.68
CA VAL A 268 -7.45 9.35 -14.49
C VAL A 268 -7.50 8.50 -13.23
N GLY A 269 -8.38 7.48 -13.19
CA GLY A 269 -8.45 6.52 -12.08
C GLY A 269 -7.14 5.79 -11.86
N LEU A 270 -6.56 5.21 -12.92
CA LEU A 270 -5.24 4.55 -12.86
C LEU A 270 -4.14 5.49 -12.39
N ALA A 271 -4.15 6.75 -12.83
CA ALA A 271 -3.16 7.71 -12.40
C ALA A 271 -3.31 8.06 -10.90
N LEU A 272 -4.53 8.29 -10.43
CA LEU A 272 -4.80 8.59 -9.03
C LEU A 272 -4.43 7.44 -8.10
N SER A 273 -4.77 6.21 -8.48
CA SER A 273 -4.40 5.01 -7.71
C SER A 273 -2.90 4.75 -7.77
N GLY A 274 -2.29 4.93 -8.94
CA GLY A 274 -0.84 4.88 -9.05
C GLY A 274 -0.15 5.89 -8.13
N ILE A 275 -0.62 7.14 -8.06
CA ILE A 275 -0.06 8.14 -7.12
C ILE A 275 -0.26 7.68 -5.67
N LYS A 276 -1.46 7.19 -5.33
CA LYS A 276 -1.77 6.67 -3.98
C LYS A 276 -0.80 5.56 -3.58
N ASP A 277 -0.61 4.55 -4.41
CA ASP A 277 0.26 3.40 -4.13
C ASP A 277 1.70 3.84 -3.86
N ARG A 278 2.24 4.72 -4.71
CA ARG A 278 3.60 5.24 -4.53
C ARG A 278 3.73 6.13 -3.30
N LEU A 279 2.70 6.90 -2.94
CA LEU A 279 2.73 7.69 -1.71
C LEU A 279 2.68 6.81 -0.46
N THR A 280 1.91 5.72 -0.48
CA THR A 280 1.93 4.69 0.58
C THR A 280 3.33 4.08 0.70
N LEU A 281 4.00 3.76 -0.41
CA LEU A 281 5.40 3.28 -0.40
C LEU A 281 6.38 4.34 0.12
N VAL A 282 6.23 5.61 -0.27
CA VAL A 282 7.05 6.71 0.25
C VAL A 282 6.96 6.79 1.77
N GLU A 283 5.77 6.65 2.35
CA GLU A 283 5.60 6.65 3.80
C GLU A 283 6.30 5.46 4.46
N ILE A 284 6.11 4.25 3.91
CA ILE A 284 6.65 3.01 4.44
C ILE A 284 8.17 3.00 4.38
N GLU A 285 8.76 3.24 3.21
CA GLU A 285 10.21 3.09 3.03
C GLU A 285 10.96 4.26 3.67
N TYR A 286 10.39 5.47 3.71
CA TYR A 286 11.05 6.59 4.38
C TYR A 286 11.15 6.40 5.90
N LEU A 287 10.16 5.72 6.50
CA LEU A 287 10.15 5.36 7.91
C LEU A 287 11.35 4.44 8.26
N ASP A 288 11.65 3.48 7.39
CA ASP A 288 12.78 2.55 7.54
C ASP A 288 14.12 3.17 7.10
N ALA A 289 14.08 4.18 6.23
CA ALA A 289 15.24 4.85 5.66
C ALA A 289 15.92 5.84 6.62
N VAL A 290 15.16 6.62 7.38
CA VAL A 290 15.67 7.82 8.07
C VAL A 290 15.34 7.83 9.57
N ALA A 291 16.38 8.04 10.39
CA ALA A 291 16.22 8.29 11.81
C ALA A 291 17.21 9.35 12.32
N ASN A 292 16.73 10.25 13.18
CA ASN A 292 17.54 11.35 13.75
C ASN A 292 18.26 12.19 12.68
N ASP A 293 17.51 12.60 11.65
CA ASP A 293 17.96 13.41 10.52
C ASP A 293 19.12 12.78 9.71
N LYS A 294 19.20 11.45 9.70
CA LYS A 294 20.23 10.67 9.01
C LYS A 294 19.62 9.47 8.30
N ILE A 295 20.18 9.16 7.14
CA ILE A 295 19.93 7.90 6.44
C ILE A 295 20.55 6.77 7.29
N ILE A 296 19.69 5.87 7.76
CA ILE A 296 20.07 4.65 8.48
C ILE A 296 19.99 3.42 7.58
N ASN A 297 19.19 3.47 6.52
CA ASN A 297 19.13 2.47 5.47
C ASN A 297 19.13 3.17 4.09
N GLN A 298 20.20 2.96 3.33
CA GLN A 298 20.40 3.64 2.04
C GLN A 298 19.47 3.10 0.96
N VAL A 299 19.16 1.80 1.00
CA VAL A 299 18.30 1.13 0.01
C VAL A 299 16.89 1.71 0.07
N GLU A 300 16.27 1.70 1.26
CA GLU A 300 14.92 2.26 1.48
C GLU A 300 14.86 3.77 1.17
N TYR A 301 15.96 4.51 1.40
CA TYR A 301 16.02 5.93 1.05
C TYR A 301 15.99 6.14 -0.47
N ASP A 302 16.75 5.33 -1.22
CA ASP A 302 16.79 5.41 -2.67
C ASP A 302 15.44 4.98 -3.27
N GLU A 303 14.81 3.93 -2.73
CA GLU A 303 13.45 3.50 -3.05
C GLU A 303 12.41 4.60 -2.78
N THR A 304 12.47 5.27 -1.61
CA THR A 304 11.62 6.42 -1.29
C THR A 304 11.72 7.51 -2.38
N VAL A 305 12.93 7.83 -2.84
CA VAL A 305 13.15 8.84 -3.87
C VAL A 305 12.52 8.39 -5.19
N VAL A 306 12.72 7.14 -5.60
CA VAL A 306 12.13 6.56 -6.82
C VAL A 306 10.61 6.64 -6.80
N PHE A 307 9.96 6.20 -5.72
CA PHE A 307 8.50 6.23 -5.62
C PHE A 307 7.95 7.65 -5.62
N LEU A 308 8.61 8.59 -4.95
CA LEU A 308 8.19 9.99 -4.94
C LEU A 308 8.33 10.66 -6.31
N GLU A 309 9.43 10.39 -7.02
CA GLU A 309 9.63 10.86 -8.40
C GLU A 309 8.56 10.29 -9.33
N LYS A 310 8.23 9.01 -9.18
CA LYS A 310 7.18 8.35 -9.96
C LYS A 310 5.80 8.93 -9.67
N ALA A 311 5.41 9.10 -8.40
CA ALA A 311 4.15 9.74 -8.01
C ALA A 311 4.04 11.16 -8.61
N THR A 312 5.12 11.94 -8.51
CA THR A 312 5.18 13.31 -9.07
C THR A 312 5.05 13.30 -10.60
N SER A 313 5.69 12.35 -11.28
CA SER A 313 5.62 12.19 -12.73
C SER A 313 4.22 11.80 -13.20
N ILE A 314 3.57 10.83 -12.52
CA ILE A 314 2.19 10.43 -12.80
C ILE A 314 1.26 11.63 -12.62
N PHE A 315 1.34 12.34 -11.49
CA PHE A 315 0.55 13.55 -11.25
C PHE A 315 0.73 14.58 -12.37
N ALA A 316 1.98 14.89 -12.74
CA ALA A 316 2.26 15.86 -13.80
C ALA A 316 1.66 15.45 -15.16
N SER A 317 1.56 14.16 -15.44
CA SER A 317 0.99 13.64 -16.70
C SER A 317 -0.53 13.83 -16.81
N VAL A 318 -1.25 13.80 -15.68
CA VAL A 318 -2.71 13.95 -15.62
C VAL A 318 -3.19 15.29 -15.04
N LYS A 319 -2.26 16.13 -14.58
CA LYS A 319 -2.56 17.41 -13.92
C LYS A 319 -3.62 18.27 -14.61
N PRO A 320 -3.63 18.46 -15.95
CA PRO A 320 -4.68 19.26 -16.59
C PRO A 320 -6.09 18.70 -16.34
N TYR A 321 -6.24 17.38 -16.37
CA TYR A 321 -7.52 16.71 -16.11
C TYR A 321 -7.92 16.80 -14.64
N LEU A 322 -6.96 16.67 -13.72
CA LEU A 322 -7.22 16.81 -12.29
C LEU A 322 -7.64 18.25 -11.95
N MET A 323 -6.98 19.26 -12.54
CA MET A 323 -7.33 20.66 -12.36
C MET A 323 -8.73 20.99 -12.88
N ASP A 324 -9.16 20.32 -13.96
CA ASP A 324 -10.53 20.43 -14.47
C ASP A 324 -11.56 19.73 -13.54
N LEU A 325 -11.15 18.72 -12.77
CA LEU A 325 -12.00 18.04 -11.77
C LEU A 325 -12.13 18.85 -10.47
N SER A 326 -11.01 19.29 -9.90
CA SER A 326 -10.92 20.11 -8.69
C SER A 326 -9.59 20.86 -8.69
N GLU A 327 -9.64 22.18 -8.92
CA GLU A 327 -8.46 23.04 -8.88
C GLU A 327 -7.82 23.05 -7.47
N SER A 328 -8.66 23.02 -6.43
CA SER A 328 -8.22 23.04 -5.03
C SER A 328 -7.46 21.75 -4.66
N ASP A 329 -8.10 20.58 -4.83
CA ASP A 329 -7.48 19.29 -4.48
C ASP A 329 -6.22 19.03 -5.30
N SER A 330 -6.25 19.38 -6.59
CA SER A 330 -5.09 19.22 -7.48
C SER A 330 -3.93 20.13 -7.07
N SER A 331 -4.22 21.37 -6.69
CA SER A 331 -3.18 22.31 -6.21
C SER A 331 -2.64 21.89 -4.85
N SER A 332 -3.49 21.39 -3.96
CA SER A 332 -3.09 20.84 -2.65
C SER A 332 -2.18 19.63 -2.84
N LEU A 333 -2.58 18.66 -3.67
CA LEU A 333 -1.78 17.48 -3.99
C LEU A 333 -0.42 17.85 -4.60
N GLU A 334 -0.38 18.80 -5.55
CA GLU A 334 0.88 19.29 -6.11
C GLU A 334 1.80 19.89 -5.05
N ASN A 335 1.26 20.74 -4.17
CA ASN A 335 2.01 21.38 -3.09
C ASN A 335 2.54 20.35 -2.09
N ASN A 336 1.72 19.36 -1.71
CA ASN A 336 2.12 18.29 -0.81
C ASN A 336 3.25 17.45 -1.42
N LEU A 337 3.17 17.07 -2.70
CA LEU A 337 4.24 16.35 -3.40
C LEU A 337 5.57 17.13 -3.41
N MET A 338 5.51 18.44 -3.68
CA MET A 338 6.70 19.30 -3.62
C MET A 338 7.28 19.41 -2.21
N GLU A 339 6.44 19.51 -1.18
CA GLU A 339 6.86 19.62 0.21
C GLU A 339 7.46 18.30 0.74
N ILE A 340 6.85 17.16 0.42
CA ILE A 340 7.41 15.83 0.71
C ILE A 340 8.80 15.71 0.10
N ASN A 341 8.97 16.10 -1.18
CA ASN A 341 10.27 16.06 -1.85
C ASN A 341 11.33 16.94 -1.16
N SER A 342 10.93 18.12 -0.68
CA SER A 342 11.81 19.00 0.10
C SER A 342 12.23 18.35 1.42
N ILE A 343 11.29 17.71 2.13
CA ILE A 343 11.56 17.06 3.43
C ILE A 343 12.47 15.85 3.23
N VAL A 344 12.16 14.96 2.28
CA VAL A 344 12.98 13.77 1.95
C VAL A 344 14.41 14.19 1.58
N SER A 345 14.56 15.18 0.70
CA SER A 345 15.87 15.71 0.30
C SER A 345 16.69 16.23 1.50
N ALA A 346 16.01 16.90 2.44
CA ALA A 346 16.62 17.43 3.66
C ALA A 346 16.87 16.36 4.74
N LYS A 347 16.44 15.10 4.52
CA LYS A 347 16.36 14.05 5.54
C LYS A 347 15.58 14.51 6.78
N GLY A 348 14.48 15.21 6.56
CA GLY A 348 13.60 15.70 7.62
C GLY A 348 12.84 14.58 8.33
N LYS A 349 11.94 14.95 9.24
CA LYS A 349 11.26 13.97 10.10
C LYS A 349 10.29 13.09 9.33
N THR A 350 10.28 11.80 9.64
CA THR A 350 9.33 10.82 9.09
C THR A 350 7.88 11.21 9.36
N SER A 351 7.58 11.79 10.53
CA SER A 351 6.23 12.27 10.86
C SER A 351 5.74 13.42 9.96
N GLU A 352 6.65 14.26 9.45
CA GLU A 352 6.27 15.35 8.54
C GLU A 352 5.91 14.80 7.15
N VAL A 353 6.62 13.76 6.69
CA VAL A 353 6.28 13.03 5.45
C VAL A 353 4.93 12.32 5.60
N SER A 354 4.73 11.56 6.68
CA SER A 354 3.47 10.84 6.97
C SER A 354 2.24 11.77 6.96
N ILE A 355 2.32 12.94 7.61
CA ILE A 355 1.23 13.93 7.60
C ILE A 355 0.88 14.40 6.17
N LEU A 356 1.89 14.67 5.34
CA LEU A 356 1.68 15.12 3.96
C LEU A 356 1.20 14.01 3.03
N VAL A 357 1.64 12.77 3.27
CA VAL A 357 1.09 11.59 2.60
C VAL A 357 -0.39 11.46 2.93
N GLY A 358 -0.78 11.49 4.21
CA GLY A 358 -2.20 11.43 4.61
C GLY A 358 -3.07 12.51 3.96
N LYS A 359 -2.61 13.77 3.94
CA LYS A 359 -3.31 14.85 3.21
C LYS A 359 -3.42 14.58 1.71
N SER A 360 -2.35 14.09 1.09
CA SER A 360 -2.35 13.75 -0.33
C SER A 360 -3.34 12.63 -0.63
N LEU A 361 -3.41 11.61 0.24
CA LEU A 361 -4.38 10.52 0.13
C LEU A 361 -5.83 11.04 0.23
N ASN A 362 -6.10 12.01 1.10
CA ASN A 362 -7.42 12.67 1.17
C ASN A 362 -7.75 13.44 -0.11
N ASN A 363 -6.81 14.22 -0.66
CA ASN A 363 -7.03 14.91 -1.94
C ASN A 363 -7.24 13.91 -3.09
N ILE A 364 -6.50 12.79 -3.10
CA ILE A 364 -6.69 11.72 -4.08
C ILE A 364 -8.08 11.10 -3.95
N ALA A 365 -8.54 10.78 -2.73
CA ALA A 365 -9.88 10.22 -2.51
C ALA A 365 -10.99 11.18 -2.99
N SER A 366 -10.83 12.49 -2.77
CA SER A 366 -11.72 13.51 -3.34
C SER A 366 -11.73 13.46 -4.87
N LEU A 367 -10.55 13.45 -5.51
CA LEU A 367 -10.40 13.40 -6.96
C LEU A 367 -10.94 12.10 -7.56
N GLU A 368 -10.72 10.94 -6.93
CA GLU A 368 -11.26 9.64 -7.36
C GLU A 368 -12.80 9.67 -7.33
N THR A 369 -13.37 10.29 -6.30
CA THR A 369 -14.82 10.46 -6.19
C THR A 369 -15.37 11.33 -7.32
N LEU A 370 -14.70 12.43 -7.66
CA LEU A 370 -15.07 13.33 -8.76
C LEU A 370 -14.89 12.71 -10.15
N ALA A 371 -13.89 11.82 -10.33
CA ALA A 371 -13.53 11.24 -11.62
C ALA A 371 -14.51 10.18 -12.16
N GLY A 372 -15.32 9.55 -11.30
CA GLY A 372 -16.23 8.50 -11.76
C GLY A 372 -16.72 7.51 -10.71
N GLY A 373 -16.46 7.72 -9.42
CA GLY A 373 -17.15 7.00 -8.36
C GLY A 373 -18.64 7.32 -8.39
N ALA A 374 -19.49 6.31 -8.69
CA ALA A 374 -20.92 6.41 -8.49
C ALA A 374 -21.24 6.45 -6.98
N VAL A 375 -20.98 7.59 -6.35
CA VAL A 375 -21.62 7.99 -5.10
C VAL A 375 -22.08 9.41 -5.35
N GLU A 376 -23.39 9.60 -5.29
CA GLU A 376 -23.98 10.91 -5.03
C GLU A 376 -23.38 11.34 -3.68
N VAL A 377 -22.26 12.07 -3.70
CA VAL A 377 -21.70 12.68 -2.50
C VAL A 377 -22.76 13.66 -2.06
N ASP A 378 -23.51 13.26 -1.03
CA ASP A 378 -24.40 14.17 -0.36
C ASP A 378 -23.53 15.17 0.39
N ILE A 379 -23.14 16.24 -0.29
CA ILE A 379 -22.37 17.34 0.30
C ILE A 379 -23.05 17.86 1.58
N PHE A 380 -24.36 17.65 1.73
CA PHE A 380 -25.07 17.99 2.94
C PHE A 380 -24.74 17.09 4.13
N GLN A 381 -24.24 15.87 3.90
CA GLN A 381 -23.70 15.01 4.96
C GLN A 381 -22.45 15.62 5.59
N TYR A 382 -21.53 16.20 4.80
CA TYR A 382 -20.38 16.93 5.36
C TYR A 382 -20.83 18.13 6.20
N PHE A 383 -21.84 18.88 5.74
CA PHE A 383 -22.43 19.92 6.58
C PHE A 383 -23.01 19.37 7.89
N ASP A 384 -23.73 18.24 7.85
CA ASP A 384 -24.31 17.62 9.03
C ASP A 384 -23.24 17.12 10.02
N ASP A 385 -22.13 16.56 9.52
CA ASP A 385 -21.01 16.11 10.34
C ASP A 385 -20.22 17.25 10.97
N ILE A 386 -19.98 18.34 10.22
CA ILE A 386 -19.38 19.57 10.79
C ILE A 386 -20.27 20.13 11.90
N GLU A 387 -21.58 20.23 11.67
CA GLU A 387 -22.55 20.70 12.66
C GLU A 387 -22.52 19.86 13.95
N ARG A 388 -22.47 18.54 13.80
CA ARG A 388 -22.36 17.59 14.92
C ARG A 388 -21.05 17.76 15.68
N LEU A 389 -19.90 17.70 15.00
CA LEU A 389 -18.56 17.76 15.61
C LEU A 389 -18.32 19.07 16.34
N LEU A 390 -18.69 20.20 15.74
CA LEU A 390 -18.57 21.51 16.38
C LEU A 390 -19.53 21.67 17.57
N THR A 391 -20.72 21.07 17.53
CA THR A 391 -21.64 21.04 18.69
C THR A 391 -21.06 20.20 19.84
N GLU A 392 -20.44 19.07 19.52
CA GLU A 392 -19.74 18.23 20.48
C GLU A 392 -18.53 18.94 21.08
N ALA A 393 -17.73 19.62 20.25
CA ALA A 393 -16.59 20.44 20.66
C ALA A 393 -16.97 21.49 21.71
N LYS A 394 -18.10 22.20 21.53
CA LYS A 394 -18.65 23.13 22.55
C LYS A 394 -18.88 22.43 23.89
N THR A 395 -19.46 21.23 23.84
CA THR A 395 -19.81 20.44 25.02
C THR A 395 -18.57 19.98 25.77
N VAL A 396 -17.61 19.37 25.07
CA VAL A 396 -16.39 18.86 25.70
C VAL A 396 -15.49 19.98 26.20
N TYR A 397 -15.40 21.10 25.47
CA TYR A 397 -14.63 22.27 25.91
C TYR A 397 -15.20 22.88 27.19
N ARG A 398 -16.54 23.00 27.30
CA ARG A 398 -17.20 23.44 28.55
C ARG A 398 -16.97 22.51 29.73
N ASN A 399 -16.82 21.22 29.47
CA ASN A 399 -16.50 20.22 30.48
C ASN A 399 -15.01 20.23 30.88
N GLY A 400 -14.21 21.09 30.27
CA GLY A 400 -12.79 21.30 30.59
C GLY A 400 -11.82 20.47 29.76
N ASP A 401 -12.30 19.73 28.76
CA ASP A 401 -11.46 18.94 27.87
C ASP A 401 -11.10 19.72 26.61
N SER A 402 -10.09 20.57 26.73
CA SER A 402 -9.59 21.36 25.60
C SER A 402 -8.84 20.54 24.56
N SER A 403 -8.34 19.35 24.91
CA SER A 403 -7.62 18.49 23.96
C SER A 403 -8.61 17.86 23.00
N LEU A 404 -9.63 17.18 23.55
CA LEU A 404 -10.68 16.57 22.74
C LEU A 404 -11.45 17.62 21.93
N ALA A 405 -11.68 18.80 22.50
CA ALA A 405 -12.26 19.90 21.75
C ALA A 405 -11.41 20.31 20.54
N PHE A 406 -10.08 20.34 20.69
CA PHE A 406 -9.16 20.68 19.60
C PHE A 406 -9.18 19.62 18.50
N ASP A 407 -9.22 18.34 18.89
CA ASP A 407 -9.28 17.21 17.97
C ASP A 407 -10.59 17.24 17.17
N LEU A 408 -11.73 17.40 17.84
CA LEU A 408 -13.04 17.49 17.18
C LEU A 408 -13.17 18.68 16.21
N VAL A 409 -12.61 19.86 16.54
CA VAL A 409 -12.64 20.99 15.58
C VAL A 409 -11.62 20.81 14.44
N SER A 410 -10.59 20.00 14.65
CA SER A 410 -9.62 19.66 13.62
C SER A 410 -10.21 18.63 12.65
N GLU A 411 -10.93 17.62 13.16
CA GLU A 411 -11.74 16.66 12.36
C GLU A 411 -12.85 17.38 11.60
N ALA A 412 -13.58 18.30 12.25
CA ALA A 412 -14.61 19.09 11.58
C ALA A 412 -14.06 19.91 10.41
N TYR A 413 -12.79 20.32 10.46
CA TYR A 413 -12.16 21.06 9.38
C TYR A 413 -11.54 20.13 8.32
N LEU A 414 -10.55 19.32 8.72
CA LEU A 414 -9.73 18.50 7.83
C LEU A 414 -10.51 17.37 7.18
N ASP A 415 -11.41 16.74 7.92
CA ASP A 415 -12.08 15.52 7.45
C ASP A 415 -13.48 15.84 6.87
N ASN A 416 -13.91 17.10 6.93
CA ASN A 416 -15.26 17.49 6.48
C ASN A 416 -15.28 18.81 5.71
N TYR A 417 -14.90 19.94 6.32
CA TYR A 417 -15.06 21.25 5.66
C TYR A 417 -14.18 21.40 4.40
N GLU A 418 -13.01 20.76 4.34
CA GLU A 418 -12.16 20.73 3.14
C GLU A 418 -12.93 20.22 1.90
N PHE A 419 -13.83 19.24 2.07
CA PHE A 419 -14.69 18.71 1.00
C PHE A 419 -15.83 19.66 0.58
N VAL A 420 -16.11 20.69 1.38
CA VAL A 420 -17.12 21.74 1.09
C VAL A 420 -16.49 22.95 0.41
N GLU A 421 -15.20 23.20 0.61
CA GLU A 421 -14.51 24.41 0.14
C GLU A 421 -14.60 24.60 -1.37
N GLY A 422 -14.29 23.59 -2.18
CA GLY A 422 -14.37 23.67 -3.64
C GLY A 422 -15.77 24.09 -4.14
N PRO A 423 -16.81 23.31 -3.83
CA PRO A 423 -18.18 23.59 -4.27
C PRO A 423 -18.74 24.93 -3.78
N LEU A 424 -18.39 25.32 -2.56
CA LEU A 424 -18.78 26.63 -2.02
C LEU A 424 -17.99 27.74 -2.70
N GLY A 425 -16.70 27.54 -2.96
CA GLY A 425 -15.83 28.51 -3.62
C GLY A 425 -16.30 28.87 -5.04
N GLU A 426 -16.89 27.91 -5.76
CA GLU A 426 -17.47 28.15 -7.09
C GLU A 426 -18.67 29.11 -7.06
N VAL A 427 -19.44 29.12 -5.98
CA VAL A 427 -20.68 29.91 -5.87
C VAL A 427 -20.53 31.15 -4.99
N ASP A 428 -19.66 31.12 -3.99
CA ASP A 428 -19.40 32.20 -3.03
C ASP A 428 -18.03 32.02 -2.34
N HIS A 429 -16.97 32.40 -3.05
CA HIS A 429 -15.59 32.35 -2.57
C HIS A 429 -15.35 33.16 -1.29
N ASP A 430 -15.98 34.32 -1.13
CA ASP A 430 -15.83 35.15 0.07
C ASP A 430 -16.39 34.43 1.31
N LEU A 431 -17.52 33.73 1.15
CA LEU A 431 -18.10 32.91 2.22
C LEU A 431 -17.22 31.68 2.53
N MET A 432 -16.67 31.04 1.50
CA MET A 432 -15.74 29.91 1.63
C MET A 432 -14.52 30.29 2.48
N GLU A 433 -13.76 31.31 2.07
CA GLU A 433 -12.55 31.76 2.78
C GLU A 433 -12.87 32.19 4.21
N LYS A 434 -14.04 32.81 4.41
CA LYS A 434 -14.46 33.27 5.72
C LYS A 434 -14.65 32.08 6.67
N ILE A 435 -15.36 31.04 6.25
CA ILE A 435 -15.59 29.85 7.08
C ILE A 435 -14.27 29.09 7.28
N GLU A 436 -13.44 28.96 6.25
CA GLU A 436 -12.10 28.35 6.36
C GLU A 436 -11.29 29.04 7.46
N ASN A 437 -11.14 30.37 7.40
CA ASN A 437 -10.39 31.11 8.41
C ASN A 437 -11.01 30.97 9.81
N ASP A 438 -12.34 31.02 9.90
CA ASP A 438 -13.06 30.89 11.17
C ASP A 438 -12.83 29.51 11.84
N MET A 439 -12.78 28.43 11.05
CA MET A 439 -12.60 27.06 11.53
C MET A 439 -11.12 26.67 11.69
N ARG A 440 -10.32 26.84 10.64
CA ARG A 440 -8.92 26.41 10.55
C ARG A 440 -8.00 27.22 11.43
N VAL A 441 -8.25 28.53 11.53
CA VAL A 441 -7.33 29.47 12.19
C VAL A 441 -7.93 29.93 13.52
N ASP A 442 -9.05 30.64 13.49
CA ASP A 442 -9.54 31.36 14.65
C ASP A 442 -10.00 30.41 15.77
N LEU A 443 -10.91 29.48 15.47
CA LEU A 443 -11.46 28.57 16.48
C LEU A 443 -10.37 27.70 17.14
N ARG A 444 -9.47 27.13 16.33
CA ARG A 444 -8.34 26.31 16.82
C ARG A 444 -7.37 27.11 17.68
N ASN A 445 -7.05 28.34 17.29
CA ASN A 445 -6.22 29.23 18.09
C ASN A 445 -6.90 29.60 19.41
N MET A 446 -8.21 29.86 19.41
CA MET A 446 -8.95 30.20 20.62
C MET A 446 -8.97 29.03 21.63
N ILE A 447 -9.16 27.79 21.15
CA ILE A 447 -9.07 26.57 21.99
C ILE A 447 -7.66 26.40 22.55
N THR A 448 -6.64 26.55 21.70
CA THR A 448 -5.22 26.44 22.10
C THR A 448 -4.84 27.48 23.16
N ASN A 449 -5.34 28.72 22.99
CA ASN A 449 -5.11 29.83 23.91
C ASN A 449 -5.99 29.76 25.16
N LYS A 450 -6.85 28.74 25.28
CA LYS A 450 -7.77 28.52 26.41
C LYS A 450 -8.69 29.70 26.66
N GLU A 451 -9.24 30.26 25.58
CA GLU A 451 -10.25 31.31 25.66
C GLU A 451 -11.47 30.85 26.46
N SER A 452 -12.25 31.81 26.98
CA SER A 452 -13.40 31.45 27.82
C SER A 452 -14.44 30.63 27.06
N PRO A 453 -15.15 29.67 27.70
CA PRO A 453 -16.14 28.84 27.00
C PRO A 453 -17.22 29.63 26.27
N ASP A 454 -17.63 30.78 26.80
CA ASP A 454 -18.64 31.64 26.15
C ASP A 454 -18.11 32.29 24.85
N VAL A 455 -16.80 32.49 24.76
CA VAL A 455 -16.12 33.02 23.57
C VAL A 455 -15.96 31.93 22.51
N ILE A 456 -15.62 30.70 22.91
CA ILE A 456 -15.61 29.53 22.01
C ILE A 456 -17.01 29.28 21.45
N ASP A 457 -18.03 29.27 22.32
CA ASP A 457 -19.43 29.09 21.92
C ASP A 457 -19.86 30.10 20.86
N ALA A 458 -19.52 31.37 21.06
CA ALA A 458 -19.88 32.44 20.12
C ALA A 458 -19.18 32.28 18.76
N GLN A 459 -17.92 31.81 18.74
CA GLN A 459 -17.21 31.53 17.49
C GLN A 459 -17.82 30.34 16.76
N VAL A 460 -18.15 29.26 17.47
CA VAL A 460 -18.83 28.10 16.87
C VAL A 460 -20.21 28.51 16.32
N ASP A 461 -21.00 29.30 17.06
CA ASP A 461 -22.31 29.74 16.60
C ASP A 461 -22.23 30.64 15.35
N LYS A 462 -21.14 31.41 15.21
CA LYS A 462 -20.83 32.18 14.00
C LYS A 462 -20.58 31.22 12.83
N ILE A 463 -19.68 30.26 12.99
CA ILE A 463 -19.39 29.23 11.98
C ILE A 463 -20.67 28.50 11.55
N MET A 464 -21.51 28.06 12.51
CA MET A 464 -22.80 27.42 12.22
C MET A 464 -23.70 28.27 11.33
N THR A 465 -23.73 29.58 11.58
CA THR A 465 -24.57 30.51 10.81
C THR A 465 -24.07 30.61 9.36
N ASP A 466 -22.76 30.65 9.17
CA ASP A 466 -22.14 30.73 7.86
C ASP A 466 -22.26 29.41 7.10
N LEU A 467 -22.06 28.27 7.76
CA LEU A 467 -22.32 26.93 7.21
C LEU A 467 -23.78 26.78 6.77
N ALA A 468 -24.74 27.27 7.55
CA ALA A 468 -26.15 27.26 7.18
C ALA A 468 -26.48 28.20 6.00
N ALA A 469 -25.64 29.21 5.73
CA ALA A 469 -25.73 30.03 4.53
C ALA A 469 -25.12 29.31 3.33
N ALA A 470 -23.94 28.72 3.50
CA ALA A 470 -23.25 27.92 2.51
C ALA A 470 -24.11 26.74 2.03
N LYS A 471 -24.70 25.97 2.95
CA LYS A 471 -25.60 24.84 2.66
C LYS A 471 -26.79 25.19 1.75
N LYS A 472 -27.19 26.46 1.66
CA LYS A 472 -28.32 26.91 0.81
C LYS A 472 -27.91 27.24 -0.63
N ILE A 473 -26.62 27.51 -0.84
CA ILE A 473 -26.10 28.02 -2.11
C ILE A 473 -25.17 27.02 -2.79
N VAL A 474 -24.57 26.12 -2.01
CA VAL A 474 -23.81 24.99 -2.52
C VAL A 474 -24.78 24.08 -3.30
N PRO A 475 -24.51 23.83 -4.60
CA PRO A 475 -25.34 22.94 -5.38
C PRO A 475 -25.17 21.49 -4.92
N GLU A 476 -26.25 20.71 -4.91
CA GLU A 476 -26.16 19.24 -4.92
C GLU A 476 -25.30 18.84 -6.12
N PHE A 477 -24.22 18.10 -5.89
CA PHE A 477 -23.36 17.60 -6.97
C PHE A 477 -24.19 16.72 -7.91
N GLY A 478 -24.61 17.29 -9.04
CA GLY A 478 -25.47 16.59 -10.00
C GLY A 478 -25.94 17.40 -11.21
N THR A 479 -25.83 18.74 -11.20
CA THR A 479 -26.27 19.58 -12.33
C THR A 479 -25.15 20.08 -13.24
N ILE A 480 -23.91 20.14 -12.76
CA ILE A 480 -22.76 20.62 -13.57
C ILE A 480 -22.14 19.47 -14.38
N ALA A 481 -21.99 18.28 -13.79
CA ALA A 481 -21.40 17.10 -14.45
C ALA A 481 -22.18 16.64 -15.71
N ILE A 482 -23.51 16.81 -15.74
CA ILE A 482 -24.34 16.41 -16.89
C ILE A 482 -24.13 17.32 -18.11
N MET A 483 -23.67 18.57 -17.95
CA MET A 483 -23.45 19.47 -19.10
C MET A 483 -22.07 19.28 -19.76
N ILE A 484 -21.07 18.76 -19.04
CA ILE A 484 -19.71 18.58 -19.58
C ILE A 484 -19.55 17.22 -20.28
N LEU A 485 -20.32 16.19 -19.89
CA LEU A 485 -20.23 14.83 -20.46
C LEU A 485 -20.72 14.67 -21.93
N ALA A 486 -21.23 15.73 -22.57
CA ALA A 486 -21.79 15.64 -23.93
C ALA A 486 -20.79 15.94 -25.06
N ILE A 487 -19.52 16.26 -24.78
CA ILE A 487 -18.55 16.60 -25.84
C ILE A 487 -17.25 15.80 -25.70
N ALA A 488 -17.10 14.85 -26.64
CA ALA A 488 -15.90 14.11 -27.04
C ALA A 488 -15.49 12.96 -26.09
N ILE A 489 -15.04 11.79 -26.53
CA ILE A 489 -14.15 11.52 -27.67
C ILE A 489 -14.45 10.12 -28.24
N ILE A 490 -14.71 10.05 -29.55
CA ILE A 490 -14.48 8.85 -30.35
C ILE A 490 -12.96 8.70 -30.46
N SER A 491 -12.35 7.90 -29.59
CA SER A 491 -10.92 7.58 -29.67
C SER A 491 -10.73 6.24 -30.36
N THR A 492 -10.09 6.34 -31.50
CA THR A 492 -9.40 5.31 -32.25
C THR A 492 -8.60 4.33 -31.37
N ILE A 493 -9.12 3.12 -31.17
CA ILE A 493 -8.33 1.91 -30.90
C ILE A 493 -8.62 0.92 -32.03
N VAL A 494 -8.07 1.19 -33.21
CA VAL A 494 -7.86 0.19 -34.25
C VAL A 494 -6.60 0.62 -34.98
N LEU A 495 -5.45 0.02 -34.65
CA LEU A 495 -4.37 -0.37 -35.57
C LEU A 495 -3.10 -0.79 -34.81
N SER A 496 -3.14 -1.97 -34.20
CA SER A 496 -1.94 -2.80 -34.05
C SER A 496 -2.27 -4.30 -34.01
N SER A 497 -3.29 -4.76 -34.75
CA SER A 497 -3.45 -6.20 -34.99
C SER A 497 -2.65 -6.64 -36.22
N LYS A 498 -1.47 -7.22 -35.94
CA LYS A 498 -0.92 -8.42 -36.58
C LYS A 498 -0.89 -8.44 -38.11
N SER A 499 0.23 -8.05 -38.72
CA SER A 499 0.64 -8.61 -40.03
C SER A 499 1.44 -9.90 -39.81
N LYS A 500 0.72 -10.99 -39.51
CA LYS A 500 1.29 -12.35 -39.65
C LYS A 500 1.69 -12.58 -41.10
N LEU A 501 2.94 -13.01 -41.28
CA LEU A 501 3.45 -13.58 -42.52
C LEU A 501 2.48 -14.62 -43.09
N GLY A 502 1.96 -14.33 -44.29
CA GLY A 502 1.31 -15.30 -45.17
C GLY A 502 2.15 -15.47 -46.42
N ILE A 503 3.24 -16.24 -46.32
CA ILE A 503 3.88 -16.86 -47.49
C ILE A 503 2.91 -17.92 -48.01
N LEU A 504 2.50 -17.83 -49.28
CA LEU A 504 2.25 -18.98 -50.15
C LEU A 504 2.29 -18.54 -51.63
N PRO A 505 2.68 -19.44 -52.57
CA PRO A 505 3.26 -19.09 -53.87
C PRO A 505 2.27 -19.20 -55.05
N LYS A 506 2.61 -18.54 -56.17
CA LYS A 506 2.74 -19.11 -57.54
C LYS A 506 2.70 -18.01 -58.62
N LEU A 507 3.80 -17.87 -59.35
CA LEU A 507 3.93 -18.24 -60.77
C LEU A 507 5.40 -18.34 -61.16
#